data_AF-A0A6A6Y8M0-F1
#
_entry.id   AF-A0A6A6Y8M0-F1
#
_cell.length_a   1.000
_cell.length_b   1.000
_cell.length_c   1.000
_cell.angle_alpha   90.00
_cell.angle_beta   90.00
_cell.angle_gamma   90.00
#
_symmetry.space_group_name_H-M   'P 1'
#
loop_
_entity.id
_entity.type
_entity.pdbx_description
1 polymer ?
#
loop_
_entity_poly.entity_id
_entity_poly.type
_entity_poly.pdbx_seq_one_letter_code
_entity_poly.pdbx_strand_id
1 'polypeptide(L)'
;MKLGEGPLQCNPAWNCYDAIHESYVLKALTEWESAENTVRTLYADPDKDQLSWGKETHSAAVYEFSARWTKGCTAESSHEVFGGDWQSVFMSTWKDCDDRDRNSGAGGWHQEGCVAYGFFPWCDT
;
A
#
# COMPACT_ATOMS: atom_id res chain seq x y z
N MET A 1 -24.82 2.28 5.73
CA MET A 1 -23.74 1.74 6.58
C MET A 1 -22.56 2.66 6.38
N LYS A 2 -21.99 3.27 7.43
CA LYS A 2 -20.73 4.00 7.27
C LYS A 2 -19.62 2.95 7.20
N LEU A 3 -18.84 2.97 6.12
CA LEU A 3 -17.62 2.19 6.09
C LEU A 3 -16.60 2.85 7.03
N GLY A 4 -15.86 2.02 7.76
CA GLY A 4 -14.85 2.48 8.71
C GLY A 4 -13.46 2.15 8.21
N GLU A 5 -12.48 2.96 8.61
CA GLU A 5 -11.07 2.69 8.40
C GLU A 5 -10.59 1.59 9.35
N GLY A 6 -9.76 0.68 8.85
CA GLY A 6 -9.19 -0.42 9.63
C GLY A 6 -7.77 -0.12 10.14
N PRO A 7 -7.33 -0.72 11.25
CA PRO A 7 -5.93 -0.60 11.68
C PRO A 7 -4.97 -1.23 10.66
N LEU A 8 -3.72 -0.78 10.64
CA LEU A 8 -2.67 -1.38 9.82
C LEU A 8 -2.48 -2.87 10.20
N GLN A 9 -2.56 -3.76 9.21
CA GLN A 9 -2.23 -5.17 9.34
C GLN A 9 -0.84 -5.43 8.78
N CYS A 10 0.14 -5.55 9.67
CA CYS A 10 1.55 -5.69 9.31
C CYS A 10 1.85 -6.91 8.43
N ASN A 11 2.77 -6.73 7.47
CA ASN A 11 3.27 -7.81 6.63
C ASN A 11 4.17 -8.76 7.44
N PRO A 12 3.75 -10.02 7.69
CA PRO A 12 4.55 -10.96 8.49
C PRO A 12 5.73 -11.56 7.71
N ALA A 13 5.77 -11.38 6.38
CA ALA A 13 6.77 -11.95 5.49
C ALA A 13 7.95 -10.99 5.21
N TRP A 14 8.05 -9.88 5.96
CA TRP A 14 9.16 -8.95 5.84
C TRP A 14 10.50 -9.61 6.17
N ASN A 15 11.47 -9.48 5.26
CA ASN A 15 12.77 -10.15 5.36
C ASN A 15 13.98 -9.26 5.00
N CYS A 16 13.79 -7.95 4.78
CA CYS A 16 14.91 -7.06 4.56
C CYS A 16 15.72 -6.89 5.84
N TYR A 17 17.05 -7.00 5.69
CA TYR A 17 17.98 -6.82 6.80
C TYR A 17 18.22 -5.34 7.15
N ASP A 18 18.03 -4.43 6.19
CA ASP A 18 18.17 -2.99 6.39
C ASP A 18 16.84 -2.35 6.79
N ALA A 19 16.89 -1.35 7.66
CA ALA A 19 15.74 -0.55 8.04
C ALA A 19 15.20 0.23 6.84
N ILE A 20 13.86 0.26 6.68
CA ILE A 20 13.24 1.13 5.68
C ILE A 20 13.48 2.57 6.06
N HIS A 21 14.12 3.33 5.16
CA HIS A 21 14.28 4.76 5.34
C HIS A 21 13.10 5.52 4.74
N GLU A 22 12.48 6.38 5.55
CA GLU A 22 11.39 7.27 5.12
C GLU A 22 11.73 8.08 3.86
N SER A 23 12.99 8.49 3.69
CA SER A 23 13.43 9.22 2.49
C SER A 23 13.34 8.40 1.20
N TYR A 24 13.54 7.07 1.25
CA TYR A 24 13.38 6.20 0.08
C TYR A 24 11.91 5.94 -0.22
N VAL A 25 11.09 5.81 0.82
CA VAL A 25 9.64 5.67 0.73
C VAL A 25 9.01 6.92 0.09
N LEU A 26 9.36 8.12 0.57
CA LEU A 26 8.89 9.37 0.00
C LEU A 26 9.33 9.55 -1.45
N LYS A 27 10.56 9.13 -1.79
CA LYS A 27 11.03 9.14 -3.18
C LYS A 27 10.22 8.20 -4.07
N ALA A 28 9.96 6.97 -3.63
CA ALA A 28 9.11 6.02 -4.35
C ALA A 28 7.69 6.57 -4.56
N LEU A 29 7.11 7.20 -3.53
CA LEU A 29 5.81 7.87 -3.61
C LEU A 29 5.79 8.97 -4.68
N THR A 30 6.75 9.91 -4.65
CA THR A 30 6.84 10.98 -5.67
C THR A 30 7.00 10.40 -7.08
N GLU A 31 7.77 9.33 -7.19
CA GLU A 31 7.99 8.64 -8.46
C GLU A 31 6.73 7.92 -8.97
N TRP A 32 5.92 7.32 -8.10
CA TRP A 32 4.63 6.74 -8.49
C TRP A 32 3.61 7.82 -8.87
N GLU A 33 3.53 8.90 -8.10
CA GLU A 33 2.64 10.02 -8.41
C GLU A 33 2.95 10.64 -9.78
N SER A 34 4.23 10.81 -10.09
CA SER A 34 4.64 11.33 -11.41
C SER A 34 4.40 10.35 -12.57
N ALA A 35 4.48 9.04 -12.32
CA ALA A 35 4.26 8.00 -13.33
C ALA A 35 2.77 7.72 -13.59
N GLU A 36 1.96 7.70 -12.53
CA GLU A 36 0.52 7.44 -12.56
C GLU A 36 -0.29 8.74 -12.55
N ASN A 37 0.11 9.72 -13.37
CA ASN A 37 -0.49 11.07 -13.54
C ASN A 37 -2.01 11.10 -13.91
N THR A 38 -2.71 9.98 -13.74
CA THR A 38 -4.14 9.76 -13.98
C THR A 38 -4.75 9.03 -12.79
N VAL A 39 -5.81 9.61 -12.22
CA VAL A 39 -6.70 8.92 -11.27
C VAL A 39 -7.10 7.56 -11.86
N ARG A 40 -6.90 6.49 -11.09
CA ARG A 40 -7.35 5.14 -11.43
C ARG A 40 -8.64 4.87 -10.66
N THR A 41 -9.57 4.13 -11.24
CA THR A 41 -10.79 3.74 -10.52
C THR A 41 -10.80 2.23 -10.38
N LEU A 42 -10.82 1.75 -9.14
CA LEU A 42 -11.18 0.37 -8.82
C LEU A 42 -12.71 0.26 -8.83
N TYR A 43 -13.22 -0.78 -9.50
CA TYR A 43 -14.63 -1.12 -9.50
C TYR A 43 -14.82 -2.43 -8.74
N ALA A 44 -16.01 -2.62 -8.17
CA ALA A 44 -16.39 -3.91 -7.59
C ALA A 44 -16.53 -4.94 -8.74
N ASP A 45 -15.46 -5.68 -9.06
CA ASP A 45 -15.44 -6.70 -10.13
C ASP A 45 -14.80 -8.00 -9.61
N PRO A 46 -15.59 -9.06 -9.37
CA PRO A 46 -15.10 -10.30 -8.75
C PRO A 46 -13.93 -10.99 -9.48
N ASP A 47 -13.63 -10.59 -10.72
CA ASP A 47 -12.57 -11.17 -11.56
C ASP A 47 -11.37 -10.24 -11.80
N LYS A 48 -11.39 -8.97 -11.33
CA LYS A 48 -10.33 -7.95 -11.60
C LYS A 48 -9.89 -7.16 -10.36
N ASP A 49 -10.00 -7.77 -9.19
CA ASP A 49 -9.97 -7.10 -7.87
C ASP A 49 -8.59 -6.63 -7.37
N GLN A 50 -7.62 -6.31 -8.24
CA GLN A 50 -6.32 -5.82 -7.78
C GLN A 50 -5.61 -4.93 -8.80
N LEU A 51 -5.10 -3.80 -8.31
CA LEU A 51 -4.07 -3.01 -8.97
C LEU A 51 -2.79 -3.11 -8.12
N SER A 52 -1.65 -3.38 -8.75
CA SER A 52 -0.34 -3.46 -8.11
C SER A 52 0.67 -2.65 -8.90
N TRP A 53 1.49 -1.89 -8.19
CA TRP A 53 2.57 -1.07 -8.72
C TRP A 53 3.85 -1.38 -7.96
N GLY A 54 4.79 -2.06 -8.62
CA GLY A 54 6.13 -2.29 -8.11
C GLY A 54 7.11 -1.26 -8.65
N LYS A 55 8.02 -0.75 -7.82
CA LYS A 55 9.17 0.01 -8.28
C LYS A 55 10.43 -0.41 -7.54
N GLU A 56 11.43 -0.81 -8.31
CA GLU A 56 12.80 -0.97 -7.82
C GLU A 56 13.35 0.40 -7.45
N THR A 57 13.86 0.56 -6.24
CA THR A 57 14.56 1.77 -5.84
C THR A 57 16.06 1.51 -5.72
N HIS A 58 16.84 2.57 -5.51
CA HIS A 58 18.30 2.56 -5.66
C HIS A 58 19.09 1.78 -4.60
N SER A 59 18.46 1.35 -3.51
CA SER A 59 19.03 0.36 -2.59
C SER A 59 18.41 -1.00 -2.91
N ALA A 60 18.96 -2.11 -2.46
CA ALA A 60 18.48 -3.48 -2.78
C ALA A 60 17.03 -3.81 -2.30
N ALA A 61 16.19 -2.80 -2.08
CA ALA A 61 14.79 -2.88 -1.72
C ALA A 61 13.88 -2.43 -2.89
N VAL A 62 12.94 -3.29 -3.23
CA VAL A 62 11.83 -3.01 -4.12
C VAL A 62 10.61 -2.70 -3.27
N TYR A 63 9.87 -1.67 -3.64
CA TYR A 63 8.61 -1.33 -2.99
C TYR A 63 7.47 -1.69 -3.92
N GLU A 64 6.49 -2.42 -3.41
CA GLU A 64 5.20 -2.56 -4.08
C GLU A 64 4.13 -1.82 -3.29
N PHE A 65 3.33 -1.08 -4.02
CA PHE A 65 2.04 -0.62 -3.55
C PHE A 65 0.93 -1.36 -4.26
N SER A 66 -0.13 -1.72 -3.55
CA SER A 66 -1.29 -2.37 -4.13
C SER A 66 -2.59 -1.81 -3.57
N ALA A 67 -3.63 -1.84 -4.39
CA ALA A 67 -4.99 -1.52 -3.99
C ALA A 67 -5.90 -2.66 -4.46
N ARG A 68 -6.67 -3.25 -3.56
CA ARG A 68 -7.56 -4.37 -3.86
C ARG A 68 -8.97 -4.11 -3.36
N TRP A 69 -9.95 -4.54 -4.13
CA TRP A 69 -11.34 -4.47 -3.71
C TRP A 69 -11.63 -5.55 -2.66
N THR A 70 -12.43 -5.20 -1.66
CA THR A 70 -12.88 -6.16 -0.64
C THR A 70 -14.00 -7.00 -1.23
N LYS A 71 -13.73 -8.29 -1.41
CA LYS A 71 -14.69 -9.24 -1.98
C LYS A 71 -16.03 -9.19 -1.25
N GLY A 72 -17.11 -8.99 -2.01
CA GLY A 72 -18.48 -8.94 -1.48
C GLY A 72 -18.84 -7.61 -0.79
N CYS A 73 -17.98 -6.59 -0.84
CA CYS A 73 -18.33 -5.26 -0.38
C CYS A 73 -19.32 -4.61 -1.36
N THR A 74 -20.52 -4.30 -0.89
CA THR A 74 -21.60 -3.68 -1.68
C THR A 74 -21.89 -2.24 -1.27
N ALA A 75 -21.10 -1.69 -0.35
CA ALA A 75 -21.33 -0.37 0.22
C ALA A 75 -20.78 0.76 -0.66
N GLU A 76 -19.83 0.45 -1.55
CA GLU A 76 -19.32 1.30 -2.62
C GLU A 76 -19.44 0.54 -3.96
N SER A 77 -19.63 1.24 -5.08
CA SER A 77 -19.63 0.65 -6.43
C SER A 77 -18.32 0.87 -7.18
N SER A 78 -17.54 1.86 -6.73
CA SER A 78 -16.26 2.27 -7.29
C SER A 78 -15.46 3.04 -6.25
N HIS A 79 -14.14 3.06 -6.39
CA HIS A 79 -13.23 3.76 -5.51
C HIS A 79 -12.08 4.35 -6.32
N GLU A 80 -11.81 5.64 -6.16
CA GLU A 80 -10.70 6.31 -6.82
C GLU A 80 -9.39 6.00 -6.10
N VAL A 81 -8.41 5.54 -6.85
CA VAL A 81 -7.05 5.22 -6.45
C VAL A 81 -6.14 6.28 -7.06
N PHE A 82 -5.19 6.80 -6.28
CA PHE A 82 -4.37 7.98 -6.62
C PHE A 82 -5.16 9.29 -6.83
N GLY A 83 -6.45 9.32 -6.53
CA GLY A 83 -7.22 10.55 -6.33
C GLY A 83 -7.22 10.96 -4.85
N GLY A 84 -7.62 12.20 -4.56
CA GLY A 84 -7.84 12.65 -3.17
C GLY A 84 -6.59 12.63 -2.28
N ASP A 85 -6.73 12.08 -1.06
CA ASP A 85 -5.70 12.06 0.00
C ASP A 85 -4.81 10.79 -0.04
N TRP A 86 -4.59 10.26 -1.24
CA TRP A 86 -3.80 9.05 -1.48
C TRP A 86 -2.47 9.01 -0.73
N GLN A 87 -1.77 10.15 -0.65
CA GLN A 87 -0.49 10.21 0.05
C GLN A 87 -0.65 9.84 1.53
N SER A 88 -1.70 10.31 2.20
CA SER A 88 -1.96 9.95 3.60
C SER A 88 -2.31 8.47 3.76
N VAL A 89 -3.09 7.91 2.83
CA VAL A 89 -3.40 6.46 2.77
C VAL A 89 -2.14 5.64 2.61
N PHE A 90 -1.27 6.05 1.69
CA PHE A 90 0.02 5.42 1.52
C PHE A 90 0.85 5.50 2.80
N MET A 91 0.89 6.69 3.42
CA MET A 91 1.67 6.90 4.64
C MET A 91 1.14 6.08 5.83
N SER A 92 -0.15 5.76 5.87
CA SER A 92 -0.75 4.87 6.89
C SER A 92 -0.39 3.40 6.69
N THR A 93 -0.02 3.00 5.47
CA THR A 93 0.34 1.59 5.16
C THR A 93 1.76 1.19 5.53
N TRP A 94 2.71 2.14 5.68
CA TRP A 94 4.12 1.79 5.90
C TRP A 94 4.64 1.94 7.34
N LYS A 95 3.99 2.75 8.19
CA LYS A 95 4.68 3.37 9.36
C LYS A 95 4.57 2.66 10.73
N ASP A 96 3.77 1.60 10.90
CA ASP A 96 3.39 1.13 12.26
C ASP A 96 3.69 -0.35 12.61
N CYS A 97 4.69 -0.98 11.99
CA CYS A 97 5.03 -2.39 12.28
C CYS A 97 6.23 -2.50 13.23
N ASP A 98 6.04 -1.99 14.46
CA ASP A 98 7.03 -1.92 15.54
C ASP A 98 7.26 -3.31 16.18
N ASP A 99 7.83 -4.26 15.43
CA ASP A 99 8.31 -5.52 16.00
C ASP A 99 9.76 -5.34 16.48
N ARG A 100 9.92 -5.05 17.77
CA ARG A 100 11.20 -4.66 18.41
C ARG A 100 12.28 -5.74 18.37
N ASP A 101 11.91 -6.98 18.07
CA ASP A 101 12.80 -8.15 18.11
C ASP A 101 13.18 -8.68 16.70
N ARG A 102 12.69 -8.05 15.62
CA ARG A 102 13.04 -8.37 14.23
C ARG A 102 13.09 -7.06 13.44
N ASN A 103 14.28 -6.68 12.95
CA ASN A 103 14.53 -5.53 12.06
C ASN A 103 13.24 -4.93 11.49
N SER A 104 12.79 -3.88 12.17
CA SER A 104 11.42 -3.38 12.23
C SER A 104 10.70 -3.52 10.90
N GLY A 105 9.66 -4.35 10.89
CA GLY A 105 8.76 -4.47 9.75
C GLY A 105 8.25 -3.09 9.35
N ALA A 106 8.09 -2.89 8.05
CA ALA A 106 7.33 -1.77 7.53
C ALA A 106 6.50 -2.29 6.36
N GLY A 107 5.29 -1.75 6.24
CA GLY A 107 4.32 -2.25 5.28
C GLY A 107 3.32 -3.24 5.85
N GLY A 108 2.19 -3.29 5.18
CA GLY A 108 1.01 -3.99 5.61
C GLY A 108 -0.20 -3.50 4.84
N TRP A 109 -1.37 -4.02 5.24
CA TRP A 109 -2.65 -3.63 4.66
C TRP A 109 -3.37 -2.61 5.55
N HIS A 110 -3.84 -1.53 4.96
CA HIS A 110 -4.77 -0.58 5.55
C HIS A 110 -6.10 -0.63 4.78
N GLN A 111 -7.22 -0.61 5.49
CA GLN A 111 -8.54 -0.66 4.87
C GLN A 111 -9.17 0.74 4.89
N GLU A 112 -9.62 1.20 3.72
CA GLU A 112 -10.48 2.38 3.57
C GLU A 112 -11.72 2.01 2.77
N GLY A 113 -12.90 2.18 3.36
CA GLY A 113 -14.12 1.90 2.60
C GLY A 113 -14.20 0.41 2.21
N CYS A 114 -14.43 0.16 0.92
CA CYS A 114 -14.37 -1.16 0.32
C CYS A 114 -12.98 -1.55 -0.23
N VAL A 115 -11.95 -0.70 -0.11
CA VAL A 115 -10.61 -0.95 -0.66
C VAL A 115 -9.59 -1.21 0.44
N ALA A 116 -8.77 -2.23 0.24
CA ALA A 116 -7.57 -2.46 1.03
C ALA A 116 -6.35 -1.97 0.25
N TYR A 117 -5.59 -1.08 0.86
CA TYR A 117 -4.32 -0.57 0.38
C TYR A 117 -3.18 -1.30 1.05
N GLY A 118 -2.14 -1.64 0.30
CA GLY A 118 -1.06 -2.47 0.79
C GLY A 118 0.30 -1.94 0.35
N PHE A 119 1.24 -1.84 1.30
CA PHE A 119 2.64 -1.54 1.02
C PHE A 119 3.50 -2.77 1.36
N PHE A 120 4.21 -3.29 0.36
CA PHE A 120 5.03 -4.50 0.47
C PHE A 120 6.44 -4.18 -0.02
N PRO A 121 7.32 -3.78 0.91
CA PRO A 121 8.72 -3.74 0.61
C PRO A 121 9.27 -5.18 0.56
N TRP A 122 10.23 -5.46 -0.33
CA TRP A 122 11.05 -6.69 -0.30
C TRP A 122 12.48 -6.39 -0.75
N CYS A 123 13.43 -7.24 -0.36
CA CYS A 123 14.81 -7.12 -0.78
C CYS A 123 15.16 -8.24 -1.76
N ASP A 124 15.84 -7.90 -2.85
CA ASP A 124 16.43 -8.89 -3.76
C ASP A 124 17.71 -9.42 -3.10
N THR A 125 17.69 -10.71 -2.74
CA THR A 125 18.77 -11.38 -1.98
C THR A 125 19.93 -11.81 -2.85
#